data_AF-A0A7C4VY12-F1
#
_entry.id   AF-A0A7C4VY12-F1
#
_cell.length_a   1.000
_cell.length_b   1.000
_cell.length_c   1.000
_cell.angle_alpha   90.00
_cell.angle_beta   90.00
_cell.angle_gamma   90.00
#
_symmetry.space_group_name_H-M   'P 1'
#
loop_
_entity.id
_entity.type
_entity.pdbx_description
1 polymer ?
#
loop_
_entity_poly.entity_id
_entity_poly.type
_entity_poly.pdbx_seq_one_letter_code
_entity_poly.pdbx_strand_id
1 'polypeptide(L)'
;MNYRKLMALMKDLKMLVCEKCNSKLDFYKLNIDDSNEEYDVNVCMICFKCKLQYDFKIINPGVIGLVSVREIKASSWDEFLKSMEEEEIED
;
A
#
# COMPACT_ATOMS: atom_id res chain seq x y z
N MET A 1 -3.91 13.21 -10.82
CA MET A 1 -2.42 13.12 -11.00
C MET A 1 -2.02 12.85 -12.47
N ASN A 2 -0.90 13.38 -12.99
CA ASN A 2 -0.41 13.08 -14.36
C ASN A 2 0.49 11.83 -14.44
N TYR A 3 0.63 11.22 -15.62
CA TYR A 3 1.37 9.97 -15.83
C TYR A 3 2.83 10.03 -15.34
N ARG A 4 3.52 11.16 -15.55
CA ARG A 4 4.91 11.33 -15.12
C ARG A 4 5.05 11.27 -13.60
N LYS A 5 4.13 11.92 -12.87
CA LYS A 5 4.10 11.90 -11.39
C LYS A 5 3.79 10.50 -10.88
N LEU A 6 2.84 9.79 -11.50
CA LEU A 6 2.54 8.39 -11.17
C LEU A 6 3.78 7.49 -11.35
N MET A 7 4.49 7.63 -12.46
CA MET A 7 5.69 6.83 -12.73
C MET A 7 6.84 7.12 -11.76
N ALA A 8 6.97 8.35 -11.27
CA ALA A 8 7.94 8.68 -10.22
C ALA A 8 7.56 7.99 -8.91
N LEU A 9 6.30 8.09 -8.49
CA LEU A 9 5.78 7.41 -7.31
C LEU A 9 6.02 5.88 -7.36
N MET A 10 5.69 5.25 -8.49
CA MET A 10 5.90 3.81 -8.67
C MET A 10 7.38 3.40 -8.60
N LYS A 11 8.32 4.32 -8.85
CA LYS A 11 9.76 4.05 -8.64
C LYS A 11 10.12 4.12 -7.17
N ASP A 12 9.62 5.11 -6.45
CA ASP A 12 9.87 5.28 -5.01
C ASP A 12 9.32 4.07 -4.22
N LEU A 13 8.11 3.61 -4.57
CA LEU A 13 7.49 2.44 -3.93
C LEU A 13 8.26 1.13 -4.14
N LYS A 14 9.00 0.98 -5.23
CA LYS A 14 9.83 -0.22 -5.47
C LYS A 14 10.98 -0.37 -4.48
N MET A 15 11.34 0.69 -3.77
CA MET A 15 12.39 0.66 -2.76
C MET A 15 11.89 0.15 -1.40
N LEU A 16 10.56 0.07 -1.21
CA LEU A 16 9.98 -0.36 0.05
C LEU A 16 10.08 -1.88 0.22
N VAL A 17 10.49 -2.27 1.43
CA VAL A 17 10.71 -3.67 1.82
C VAL A 17 10.04 -3.94 3.17
N CYS A 18 9.70 -5.20 3.41
CA CYS A 18 9.17 -5.64 4.69
C CYS A 18 10.24 -5.49 5.78
N GLU A 19 9.91 -4.83 6.88
CA GLU A 19 10.84 -4.62 8.01
C GLU A 19 11.29 -5.93 8.68
N LYS A 20 10.46 -6.99 8.61
CA LYS A 20 10.74 -8.27 9.28
C LYS A 20 11.60 -9.22 8.44
N CYS A 21 11.32 -9.36 7.15
CA CYS A 21 11.98 -10.35 6.29
C CYS A 21 12.77 -9.74 5.12
N ASN A 22 12.79 -8.41 5.00
CA ASN A 22 13.46 -7.67 3.93
C ASN A 22 13.00 -8.06 2.51
N SER A 23 11.87 -8.76 2.37
CA SER A 23 11.30 -9.06 1.07
C SER A 23 10.67 -7.80 0.47
N LYS A 24 10.56 -7.77 -0.86
CA LYS A 24 9.74 -6.77 -1.54
C LYS A 24 8.31 -6.86 -1.03
N LEU A 25 7.66 -5.70 -0.95
CA LEU A 25 6.24 -5.59 -0.67
C LEU A 25 5.44 -5.68 -1.97
N ASP A 26 4.32 -6.38 -1.93
CA ASP A 26 3.35 -6.47 -3.02
C ASP A 26 2.40 -5.27 -2.96
N PHE A 27 2.16 -4.63 -4.10
CA PHE A 27 1.29 -3.45 -4.18
C PHE A 27 -0.18 -3.88 -4.16
N TYR A 28 -0.97 -3.32 -3.26
CA TYR A 28 -2.41 -3.59 -3.18
C TYR A 28 -3.26 -2.45 -3.75
N LYS A 29 -3.22 -1.30 -3.09
CA LYS A 29 -4.17 -0.21 -3.35
C LYS A 29 -3.44 1.12 -3.30
N LEU A 30 -3.90 2.03 -4.13
CA LEU A 30 -3.47 3.42 -4.13
C LEU A 30 -4.74 4.28 -4.16
N ASN A 31 -4.85 5.15 -3.16
CA ASN A 31 -5.92 6.13 -3.05
C ASN A 31 -5.32 7.51 -3.25
N ILE A 32 -5.83 8.25 -4.22
CA ILE A 32 -5.49 9.65 -4.45
C ILE A 32 -6.68 10.45 -3.97
N ASP A 33 -6.49 11.29 -2.97
CA ASP A 33 -7.49 12.27 -2.61
C ASP A 33 -7.27 13.52 -3.47
N ASP A 34 -8.11 13.73 -4.47
CA ASP A 34 -8.05 14.90 -5.37
C ASP A 34 -8.73 16.14 -4.73
N SER A 35 -9.20 16.07 -3.47
CA SER A 35 -9.89 17.18 -2.79
C SER A 35 -8.94 18.27 -2.27
N ASN A 36 -7.66 17.94 -2.06
CA ASN A 36 -6.62 18.89 -1.68
C ASN A 36 -5.65 19.13 -2.86
N GLU A 37 -5.24 20.38 -3.07
CA GLU A 37 -4.26 20.75 -4.10
C GLU A 37 -2.84 20.19 -3.82
N GLU A 38 -2.64 19.54 -2.68
CA GLU A 38 -1.39 18.90 -2.26
C GLU A 38 -1.51 17.37 -2.31
N TYR A 39 -0.38 16.71 -2.53
CA TYR A 39 -0.23 15.30 -2.89
C TYR A 39 -0.68 14.31 -1.78
N ASP A 40 -1.97 14.25 -1.44
CA ASP A 40 -2.50 13.26 -0.50
C ASP A 40 -2.71 11.91 -1.20
N VAL A 41 -1.60 11.16 -1.35
CA VAL A 41 -1.63 9.80 -1.90
C VAL A 41 -1.37 8.80 -0.78
N ASN A 42 -2.33 7.91 -0.55
CA ASN A 42 -2.17 6.78 0.36
C ASN A 42 -1.91 5.51 -0.46
N VAL A 43 -0.92 4.72 -0.04
CA VAL A 43 -0.52 3.48 -0.70
C VAL A 43 -0.52 2.36 0.31
N CYS A 44 -1.21 1.29 -0.04
CA CYS A 44 -1.26 0.07 0.74
C CYS A 44 -0.40 -1.00 0.07
N MET A 45 0.52 -1.59 0.82
CA MET A 45 1.39 -2.67 0.35
C MET A 45 1.45 -3.82 1.36
N ILE A 46 1.69 -5.04 0.87
CA ILE A 46 1.52 -6.26 1.63
C ILE A 46 2.80 -7.10 1.60
N CYS A 47 3.14 -7.73 2.72
CA CYS A 47 4.08 -8.82 2.79
C CYS A 47 3.36 -10.10 3.19
N PHE A 48 3.06 -10.97 2.23
CA PHE A 48 2.40 -12.26 2.52
C PHE A 48 3.26 -13.22 3.35
N LYS A 49 4.60 -13.13 3.24
CA LYS A 49 5.51 -13.97 4.03
C LYS A 49 5.41 -13.69 5.52
N CYS A 50 5.35 -12.42 5.88
CA CYS A 50 5.23 -11.98 7.28
C CYS A 50 3.79 -11.71 7.70
N LYS A 51 2.84 -11.81 6.77
CA LYS A 51 1.43 -11.51 6.95
C LYS A 51 1.21 -10.10 7.51
N LEU A 52 1.87 -9.12 6.88
CA LEU A 52 1.79 -7.72 7.27
C LEU A 52 1.24 -6.88 6.12
N GLN A 53 0.35 -5.94 6.45
CA GLN A 53 -0.06 -4.84 5.60
C GLN A 53 0.56 -3.56 6.12
N TYR A 54 1.08 -2.77 5.20
CA TYR A 54 1.67 -1.47 5.41
C TYR A 54 0.82 -0.40 4.72
N ASP A 55 0.42 0.61 5.47
CA ASP A 55 -0.22 1.79 4.91
C ASP A 55 0.80 2.93 4.92
N PHE A 56 1.08 3.47 3.75
CA PHE A 56 1.99 4.58 3.54
C PHE A 56 1.24 5.82 3.07
N LYS A 57 1.71 6.98 3.52
CA LYS A 57 1.29 8.29 3.02
C LYS A 57 2.45 8.91 2.27
N ILE A 58 2.21 9.31 1.03
CA ILE A 58 3.15 10.08 0.24
C ILE A 58 2.92 11.53 0.60
N ILE A 59 3.94 12.18 1.15
CA ILE A 59 3.84 13.60 1.55
C ILE A 59 4.31 14.47 0.39
N ASN A 60 5.39 14.04 -0.27
CA ASN A 60 6.01 14.68 -1.44
C ASN A 60 6.71 13.60 -2.29
N PRO A 61 7.07 13.88 -3.56
CA PRO A 61 7.91 12.99 -4.35
C PRO A 61 9.20 12.62 -3.59
N GLY A 62 9.50 11.32 -3.45
CA GLY A 62 10.63 10.81 -2.67
C GLY A 62 10.46 10.83 -1.14
N VAL A 63 9.36 11.38 -0.60
CA VAL A 63 9.08 11.43 0.85
C VAL A 63 7.87 10.56 1.17
N ILE A 64 8.14 9.39 1.73
CA ILE A 64 7.13 8.39 2.10
C ILE A 64 7.09 8.28 3.62
N GLY A 65 5.92 8.56 4.20
CA GLY A 65 5.64 8.32 5.62
C GLY A 65 4.94 6.98 5.81
N LEU A 66 5.39 6.19 6.79
CA LEU A 66 4.63 5.02 7.25
C LEU A 66 3.49 5.51 8.17
N VAL A 67 2.25 5.15 7.84
CA VAL A 67 1.06 5.49 8.62
C VAL A 67 0.77 4.40 9.63
N SER A 68 0.69 3.15 9.17
CA SER A 68 0.37 2.01 10.02
C SER A 68 0.97 0.72 9.48
N VAL A 69 1.12 -0.24 10.39
CA VAL A 69 1.41 -1.65 10.06
C VAL A 69 0.40 -2.50 10.82
N ARG A 70 -0.26 -3.42 10.12
CA ARG A 70 -1.20 -4.36 10.72
C ARG A 70 -0.98 -5.78 10.23
N GLU A 71 -1.35 -6.75 11.05
CA GLU A 71 -1.32 -8.15 10.64
C GLU A 71 -2.53 -8.46 9.75
N ILE A 72 -2.31 -9.33 8.76
CA ILE A 72 -3.36 -9.85 7.87
C ILE A 72 -3.49 -11.36 8.04
N LYS A 73 -4.66 -11.92 7.76
CA LYS A 73 -4.92 -13.36 7.83
C LYS A 73 -4.82 -14.05 6.47
N ALA A 74 -3.94 -13.55 5.59
CA ALA A 74 -3.74 -14.09 4.25
C ALA A 74 -2.26 -14.33 3.96
N SER A 75 -1.99 -15.40 3.21
CA SER A 75 -0.66 -15.83 2.78
C SER A 75 -0.48 -15.72 1.26
N SER A 76 -1.52 -15.29 0.55
CA SER A 76 -1.54 -15.08 -0.90
C SER A 76 -2.60 -14.04 -1.28
N TRP A 77 -2.54 -13.56 -2.52
CA TRP A 77 -3.57 -12.67 -3.08
C TRP A 77 -4.96 -13.29 -3.08
N ASP A 78 -5.08 -14.57 -3.46
CA ASP A 78 -6.37 -15.26 -3.52
C ASP A 78 -7.03 -15.34 -2.14
N GLU A 79 -6.24 -15.60 -1.08
CA GLU A 79 -6.74 -15.59 0.30
C GLU A 79 -7.12 -14.18 0.74
N PHE A 80 -6.30 -13.19 0.39
CA PHE A 80 -6.50 -11.81 0.80
C PHE A 80 -7.76 -11.19 0.18
N LEU A 81 -7.94 -11.35 -1.13
CA LEU A 81 -9.09 -10.79 -1.84
C LEU A 81 -10.40 -11.43 -1.36
N LYS A 82 -10.42 -12.75 -1.14
CA LYS A 82 -11.59 -13.43 -0.56
C LYS A 82 -11.95 -12.89 0.82
N SER A 83 -10.96 -12.66 1.69
CA SER A 83 -11.22 -12.12 3.03
C SER A 83 -11.80 -10.70 3.02
N MET A 84 -11.55 -9.91 1.97
CA MET A 84 -12.11 -8.57 1.82
C MET A 84 -13.55 -8.62 1.26
N GLU A 85 -13.85 -9.55 0.35
CA GLU A 85 -15.22 -9.75 -0.16
C GLU A 85 -16.19 -10.21 0.94
N GLU A 86 -15.70 -10.98 1.92
CA GLU A 86 -16.50 -11.40 3.08
C GLU A 86 -16.76 -10.26 4.08
N GLU A 87 -15.83 -9.31 4.22
CA GLU A 87 -15.98 -8.12 5.09
C GLU A 87 -16.99 -7.09 4.52
N GLU A 88 -17.13 -6.98 3.19
CA GLU A 88 -18.08 -6.03 2.56
C GLU A 88 -19.55 -6.50 2.56
N ILE A 89 -19.83 -7.76 2.90
CA ILE A 89 -21.19 -8.34 2.91
C ILE A 89 -21.88 -8.16 4.29
N GLU A 90 -21.12 -7.83 5.34
CA GLU A 90 -21.64 -7.65 6.70
C GLU A 90 -22.05 -6.20 7.05
N ASP A 91 -21.95 -5.26 6.11
CA ASP A 91 -22.40 -3.85 6.25
C ASP A 91 -23.67 -3.50 5.46
#